data_AF-K9PEQ4-F1
#
_entry.id   AF-K9PEQ4-F1
#
_cell.length_a   1.000
_cell.length_b   1.000
_cell.length_c   1.000
_cell.angle_alpha   90.00
_cell.angle_beta   90.00
_cell.angle_gamma   90.00
#
_symmetry.space_group_name_H-M   'P 1'
#
loop_
_entity.id
_entity.type
_entity.pdbx_description
1 polymer ?
#
loop_
_entity_poly.entity_id
_entity_poly.type
_entity_poly.pdbx_seq_one_letter_code
_entity_poly.pdbx_strand_id
1 'polypeptide(L)'
;MIFPHQIYRVTSFVLSISILSLFSSNLTTALDKPSISRKNSYLFTQIERLNSQQLSNSARIAHNFKDDELLIVGNPTVPRLPGEKTPQLLPIPGAEEEAKAIAKIFKTQAITGNAATETAILRKITQAKIIHLAAHVIELNNSNAIALAPSDRDDGWLSSADIQKLHLKADLVVLRAGKTALGKITGDGVMGLSRAFMVAGAESVIASLWEVDDMAMSFLMTNFYKNLSKNPDKADALRKAILETMKKYPNPEDWAGFISIGLL
;
A
#
# COMPACT_ATOMS: atom_id res chain seq x y z
N MET A 1 37.29 -6.00 -43.55
CA MET A 1 35.97 -6.32 -44.14
C MET A 1 34.92 -5.91 -43.12
N ILE A 2 34.26 -4.77 -43.31
CA ILE A 2 32.89 -4.61 -43.87
C ILE A 2 31.80 -4.95 -42.83
N PHE A 3 31.19 -3.90 -42.26
CA PHE A 3 29.79 -3.83 -41.77
C PHE A 3 28.82 -3.91 -42.98
N PRO A 4 27.48 -4.20 -42.89
CA PRO A 4 26.54 -3.61 -41.91
C PRO A 4 25.17 -4.31 -41.58
N HIS A 5 24.38 -3.66 -40.69
CA HIS A 5 22.88 -3.55 -40.58
C HIS A 5 22.02 -4.81 -40.20
N GLN A 6 20.95 -4.82 -39.37
CA GLN A 6 19.95 -3.88 -38.79
C GLN A 6 19.37 -4.43 -37.43
N ILE A 7 19.15 -3.66 -36.34
CA ILE A 7 17.96 -2.88 -35.85
C ILE A 7 16.72 -3.69 -35.38
N TYR A 8 16.35 -3.55 -34.08
CA TYR A 8 15.02 -3.19 -33.46
C TYR A 8 15.25 -3.03 -31.91
N ARG A 9 15.25 -1.83 -31.27
CA ARG A 9 14.14 -1.05 -30.66
C ARG A 9 13.16 -1.94 -29.83
N VAL A 10 12.91 -1.73 -28.52
CA VAL A 10 12.08 -0.65 -27.92
C VAL A 10 12.17 -0.63 -26.35
N THR A 11 12.47 0.57 -25.81
CA THR A 11 12.11 1.24 -24.52
C THR A 11 12.52 0.70 -23.14
N SER A 12 13.53 1.36 -22.58
CA SER A 12 13.64 1.80 -21.18
C SER A 12 12.85 3.10 -21.01
N PHE A 13 11.84 3.16 -20.14
CA PHE A 13 11.15 4.44 -19.81
C PHE A 13 10.36 4.39 -18.48
N VAL A 14 11.01 4.11 -17.34
CA VAL A 14 10.44 4.48 -16.02
C VAL A 14 11.58 4.79 -15.06
N LEU A 15 12.20 5.97 -15.17
CA LEU A 15 13.07 6.48 -14.10
C LEU A 15 13.16 8.01 -14.02
N SER A 16 12.28 8.76 -14.68
CA SER A 16 12.54 10.20 -14.91
C SER A 16 11.41 11.17 -14.57
N ILE A 17 10.48 10.83 -13.67
CA ILE A 17 9.40 11.76 -13.28
C ILE A 17 9.58 12.33 -11.86
N SER A 18 10.24 11.63 -10.93
CA SER A 18 10.43 12.16 -9.56
C SER A 18 11.63 13.11 -9.38
N ILE A 19 12.47 13.30 -10.42
CA ILE A 19 13.66 14.19 -10.34
C ILE A 19 13.39 15.58 -10.93
N LEU A 20 12.35 15.77 -11.75
CA LEU A 20 12.11 17.07 -12.41
C LEU A 20 11.33 18.09 -11.56
N SER A 21 10.69 17.70 -10.46
CA SER A 21 10.06 18.67 -9.55
C SER A 21 11.08 19.49 -8.74
N LEU A 22 12.35 19.07 -8.72
CA LEU A 22 13.46 19.74 -8.01
C LEU A 22 14.26 20.72 -8.88
N PHE A 23 13.92 20.89 -10.17
CA PHE A 23 14.67 21.76 -11.10
C PHE A 23 13.85 22.92 -11.70
N SER A 24 12.63 23.21 -11.22
CA SER A 24 11.85 24.33 -11.78
C SER A 24 12.41 25.72 -11.43
N SER A 25 13.25 25.85 -10.39
CA SER A 25 13.82 27.13 -9.96
C SER A 25 15.08 27.56 -10.71
N ASN A 26 15.71 26.69 -11.49
CA ASN A 26 17.00 26.96 -12.16
C ASN A 26 16.96 26.94 -13.71
N LEU A 27 15.79 26.74 -14.33
CA LEU A 27 15.67 26.74 -15.80
C LEU A 27 15.37 28.13 -16.41
N THR A 28 15.10 29.13 -15.59
CA THR A 28 14.75 30.49 -16.04
C THR A 28 15.91 31.22 -16.72
N THR A 29 17.15 30.76 -16.57
CA THR A 29 18.36 31.43 -17.10
C THR A 29 18.87 30.86 -18.43
N ALA A 30 18.30 29.78 -18.97
CA ALA A 30 18.82 29.11 -20.17
C ALA A 30 17.96 29.26 -21.45
N LEU A 31 16.88 30.05 -21.43
CA LEU A 31 15.86 30.08 -22.49
C LEU A 31 15.84 31.36 -23.35
N ASP A 32 17.01 31.92 -23.70
CA ASP A 32 17.09 33.10 -24.57
C ASP A 32 17.43 32.73 -26.04
N LYS A 33 16.72 31.74 -26.61
CA LYS A 33 16.73 31.45 -28.06
C LYS A 33 15.32 31.12 -28.59
N PRO A 34 14.80 31.87 -29.58
CA PRO A 34 13.37 31.87 -29.95
C PRO A 34 12.85 30.58 -30.63
N SER A 35 13.71 29.71 -31.16
CA SER A 35 13.32 28.45 -31.82
C SER A 35 13.19 27.25 -30.87
N ILE A 36 13.78 27.34 -29.68
CA ILE A 36 13.76 26.28 -28.63
C ILE A 36 12.55 26.47 -27.69
N SER A 37 12.04 27.70 -27.58
CA SER A 37 10.94 28.09 -26.69
C SER A 37 9.58 27.43 -27.04
N ARG A 38 9.22 27.31 -28.33
CA ARG A 38 7.91 26.76 -28.73
C ARG A 38 7.77 25.25 -28.51
N LYS A 39 8.75 24.43 -28.90
CA LYS A 39 8.68 22.96 -28.71
C LYS A 39 8.70 22.58 -27.24
N ASN A 40 9.46 23.29 -26.41
CA ASN A 40 9.46 23.09 -24.97
C ASN A 40 8.13 23.53 -24.35
N SER A 41 7.53 24.64 -24.80
CA SER A 41 6.21 25.07 -24.33
C SER A 41 5.14 23.99 -24.54
N TYR A 42 5.07 23.34 -25.71
CA TYR A 42 4.11 22.25 -25.94
C TYR A 42 4.34 21.03 -25.05
N LEU A 43 5.61 20.63 -24.84
CA LEU A 43 5.96 19.53 -23.96
C LEU A 43 5.63 19.85 -22.49
N PHE A 44 5.95 21.07 -22.04
CA PHE A 44 5.57 21.56 -20.71
C PHE A 44 4.06 21.58 -20.53
N THR A 45 3.30 22.11 -21.49
CA THR A 45 1.83 22.11 -21.42
C THR A 45 1.25 20.70 -21.46
N GLN A 46 1.87 19.74 -22.17
CA GLN A 46 1.44 18.34 -22.12
C GLN A 46 1.75 17.69 -20.77
N ILE A 47 2.91 17.94 -20.18
CA ILE A 47 3.27 17.46 -18.85
C ILE A 47 2.33 18.05 -17.79
N GLU A 48 2.05 19.35 -17.85
CA GLU A 48 1.10 20.00 -16.94
C GLU A 48 -0.33 19.48 -17.13
N ARG A 49 -0.76 19.23 -18.37
CA ARG A 49 -2.07 18.59 -18.63
C ARG A 49 -2.13 17.17 -18.09
N LEU A 50 -1.09 16.37 -18.28
CA LEU A 50 -1.02 14.99 -17.77
C LEU A 50 -1.03 14.99 -16.23
N ASN A 51 -0.24 15.87 -15.60
CA ASN A 51 -0.27 16.05 -14.14
C ASN A 51 -1.63 16.55 -13.66
N SER A 52 -2.25 17.51 -14.34
CA SER A 52 -3.58 18.02 -13.97
C SER A 52 -4.67 16.96 -14.14
N GLN A 53 -4.59 16.14 -15.19
CA GLN A 53 -5.52 15.03 -15.41
C GLN A 53 -5.33 13.94 -14.36
N GLN A 54 -4.09 13.59 -14.03
CA GLN A 54 -3.77 12.63 -12.96
C GLN A 54 -4.24 13.15 -11.61
N LEU A 55 -3.93 14.40 -11.26
CA LEU A 55 -4.42 15.08 -10.06
C LEU A 55 -5.96 15.15 -10.04
N SER A 56 -6.63 15.37 -11.17
CA SER A 56 -8.10 15.38 -11.26
C SER A 56 -8.72 14.00 -11.09
N ASN A 57 -8.08 12.95 -11.62
CA ASN A 57 -8.51 11.57 -11.48
C ASN A 57 -8.32 11.10 -10.03
N SER A 58 -7.17 11.42 -9.44
CA SER A 58 -6.91 11.23 -8.02
C SER A 58 -7.93 12.02 -7.17
N ALA A 59 -8.25 13.27 -7.52
CA ALA A 59 -9.21 14.08 -6.75
C ALA A 59 -10.63 13.50 -6.77
N ARG A 60 -11.01 12.78 -7.83
CA ARG A 60 -12.27 12.02 -7.90
C ARG A 60 -12.30 10.82 -6.95
N ILE A 61 -11.15 10.18 -6.73
CA ILE A 61 -10.99 9.08 -5.77
C ILE A 61 -11.22 9.58 -4.34
N ALA A 62 -10.84 10.83 -4.03
CA ALA A 62 -10.89 11.36 -2.68
C ALA A 62 -12.29 11.51 -2.08
N HIS A 63 -13.39 11.49 -2.86
CA HIS A 63 -14.70 11.96 -2.36
C HIS A 63 -15.92 11.05 -2.59
N ASN A 64 -15.78 9.83 -3.11
CA ASN A 64 -16.89 8.86 -3.12
C ASN A 64 -16.39 7.44 -3.47
N PHE A 65 -15.65 6.80 -2.57
CA PHE A 65 -15.52 5.35 -2.64
C PHE A 65 -16.88 4.72 -2.35
N LYS A 66 -17.28 3.75 -3.17
CA LYS A 66 -18.38 2.87 -2.81
C LYS A 66 -17.93 1.89 -1.72
N ASP A 67 -18.87 1.35 -0.96
CA ASP A 67 -18.57 0.40 0.12
C ASP A 67 -17.85 -0.87 -0.36
N ASP A 68 -18.03 -1.26 -1.64
CA ASP A 68 -17.34 -2.40 -2.25
C ASP A 68 -15.95 -2.06 -2.81
N GLU A 69 -15.60 -0.77 -2.89
CA GLU A 69 -14.28 -0.28 -3.31
C GLU A 69 -13.31 -0.15 -2.11
N LEU A 70 -13.78 -0.39 -0.88
CA LEU A 70 -12.97 -0.36 0.33
C LEU A 70 -13.00 -1.71 1.03
N LEU A 71 -11.81 -2.25 1.31
CA LEU A 71 -11.65 -3.43 2.14
C LEU A 71 -10.75 -3.08 3.33
N ILE A 72 -11.35 -2.92 4.51
CA ILE A 72 -10.65 -2.56 5.74
C ILE A 72 -10.75 -3.73 6.72
N VAL A 73 -9.62 -4.38 7.00
CA VAL A 73 -9.53 -5.56 7.86
C VAL A 73 -8.61 -5.26 9.04
N GLY A 74 -9.05 -5.61 10.25
CA GLY A 74 -8.23 -5.45 11.46
C GLY A 74 -8.48 -6.53 12.49
N ASN A 75 -7.40 -7.01 13.12
CA ASN A 75 -7.44 -8.01 14.18
C ASN A 75 -8.33 -9.22 13.86
N PRO A 76 -8.09 -9.97 12.77
CA PRO A 76 -8.78 -11.24 12.55
C PRO A 76 -8.54 -12.20 13.72
N THR A 77 -9.53 -13.05 14.00
CA THR A 77 -9.30 -14.17 14.93
C THR A 77 -8.19 -15.05 14.37
N VAL A 78 -7.20 -15.34 15.19
CA VAL A 78 -6.01 -16.07 14.75
C VAL A 78 -6.36 -17.53 14.41
N PRO A 79 -5.99 -18.02 13.22
CA PRO A 79 -6.10 -19.43 12.86
C PRO A 79 -5.04 -20.25 13.60
N ARG A 80 -5.27 -21.56 13.73
CA ARG A 80 -4.28 -22.46 14.34
C ARG A 80 -3.11 -22.64 13.37
N LEU A 81 -1.90 -22.73 13.92
CA LEU A 81 -0.75 -23.17 13.15
C LEU A 81 -0.95 -24.64 12.74
N PRO A 82 -0.52 -25.06 11.53
CA PRO A 82 -0.61 -26.45 11.13
C PRO A 82 0.09 -27.38 12.12
N GLY A 83 -0.62 -28.41 12.58
CA GLY A 83 -0.13 -29.36 13.57
C GLY A 83 -0.30 -28.94 15.05
N GLU A 84 -0.71 -27.69 15.30
CA GLU A 84 -0.88 -27.16 16.66
C GLU A 84 -2.32 -27.28 17.17
N LYS A 85 -2.48 -27.60 18.46
CA LYS A 85 -3.80 -27.76 19.08
C LYS A 85 -4.40 -26.43 19.56
N THR A 86 -3.57 -25.40 19.77
CA THR A 86 -3.97 -24.10 20.29
C THR A 86 -3.43 -22.96 19.41
N PRO A 87 -4.19 -21.87 19.20
CA PRO A 87 -3.66 -20.66 18.55
C PRO A 87 -2.46 -20.14 19.32
N GLN A 88 -1.35 -19.88 18.63
CA GLN A 88 -0.11 -19.36 19.24
C GLN A 88 0.04 -17.85 19.06
N LEU A 89 -0.62 -17.24 18.07
CA LEU A 89 -0.57 -15.79 17.88
C LEU A 89 -1.60 -15.12 18.80
N LEU A 90 -1.16 -14.05 19.47
CA LEU A 90 -2.02 -13.26 20.36
C LEU A 90 -2.86 -12.28 19.54
N PRO A 91 -4.09 -11.94 19.97
CA PRO A 91 -4.85 -10.86 19.35
C PRO A 91 -4.08 -9.54 19.32
N ILE A 92 -4.40 -8.68 18.35
CA ILE A 92 -3.84 -7.33 18.19
C ILE A 92 -4.98 -6.30 18.35
N PRO A 93 -5.44 -5.98 19.58
CA PRO A 93 -6.56 -5.05 19.77
C PRO A 93 -6.34 -3.68 19.10
N GLY A 94 -5.09 -3.20 19.05
CA GLY A 94 -4.75 -1.96 18.35
C GLY A 94 -5.01 -1.99 16.84
N ALA A 95 -4.98 -3.18 16.20
CA ALA A 95 -5.35 -3.35 14.79
C ALA A 95 -6.87 -3.28 14.58
N GLU A 96 -7.65 -3.72 15.56
CA GLU A 96 -9.11 -3.62 15.51
C GLU A 96 -9.56 -2.17 15.58
N GLU A 97 -9.00 -1.42 16.52
CA GLU A 97 -9.32 -0.01 16.71
C GLU A 97 -8.83 0.86 15.55
N GLU A 98 -7.66 0.54 14.98
CA GLU A 98 -7.18 1.14 13.72
C GLU A 98 -8.18 0.92 12.58
N ALA A 99 -8.58 -0.33 12.32
CA ALA A 99 -9.50 -0.64 11.25
C ALA A 99 -10.86 0.05 11.43
N LYS A 100 -11.41 0.08 12.65
CA LYS A 100 -12.63 0.82 12.97
C LYS A 100 -12.49 2.33 12.75
N ALA A 101 -11.36 2.91 13.15
CA ALA A 101 -11.09 4.33 12.95
C ALA A 101 -11.01 4.69 11.46
N ILE A 102 -10.35 3.85 10.65
CA ILE A 102 -10.25 4.01 9.20
C ILE A 102 -11.62 3.86 8.55
N ALA A 103 -12.37 2.83 8.90
CA ALA A 103 -13.71 2.61 8.38
C ALA A 103 -14.64 3.81 8.65
N LYS A 104 -14.53 4.43 9.83
CA LYS A 104 -15.27 5.65 10.18
C LYS A 104 -14.92 6.85 9.29
N ILE A 105 -13.66 7.00 8.87
CA ILE A 105 -13.24 8.10 7.98
C ILE A 105 -13.96 8.01 6.64
N PHE A 106 -14.09 6.81 6.10
CA PHE A 106 -14.72 6.56 4.80
C PHE A 106 -16.21 6.20 4.88
N LYS A 107 -16.79 6.18 6.10
CA LYS A 107 -18.18 5.78 6.36
C LYS A 107 -18.51 4.36 5.87
N THR A 108 -17.53 3.47 5.93
CA THR A 108 -17.68 2.05 5.56
C THR A 108 -17.62 1.16 6.81
N GLN A 109 -17.59 -0.16 6.62
CA GLN A 109 -17.49 -1.15 7.70
C GLN A 109 -16.13 -1.85 7.69
N ALA A 110 -15.50 -1.91 8.86
CA ALA A 110 -14.34 -2.77 9.09
C ALA A 110 -14.78 -4.23 9.25
N ILE A 111 -13.95 -5.16 8.79
CA ILE A 111 -14.12 -6.60 9.04
C ILE A 111 -13.09 -7.02 10.08
N THR A 112 -13.54 -7.53 11.22
CA THR A 112 -12.69 -7.84 12.38
C THR A 112 -13.06 -9.16 13.04
N GLY A 113 -12.16 -9.69 13.90
CA GLY A 113 -12.41 -10.90 14.69
C GLY A 113 -12.83 -12.10 13.83
N ASN A 114 -13.85 -12.84 14.27
CA ASN A 114 -14.36 -14.03 13.57
C ASN A 114 -14.98 -13.74 12.20
N ALA A 115 -15.33 -12.49 11.91
CA ALA A 115 -15.91 -12.12 10.62
C ALA A 115 -14.85 -11.93 9.53
N ALA A 116 -13.58 -11.72 9.91
CA ALA A 116 -12.47 -11.49 9.00
C ALA A 116 -11.91 -12.80 8.43
N THR A 117 -12.79 -13.59 7.81
CA THR A 117 -12.43 -14.87 7.19
C THR A 117 -11.85 -14.67 5.80
N GLU A 118 -11.08 -15.66 5.33
CA GLU A 118 -10.55 -15.65 3.96
C GLU A 118 -11.69 -15.55 2.94
N THR A 119 -12.74 -16.35 3.10
CA THR A 119 -13.93 -16.29 2.25
C THR A 119 -14.57 -14.89 2.24
N ALA A 120 -14.70 -14.23 3.40
CA ALA A 120 -15.30 -12.89 3.48
C ALA A 120 -14.44 -11.83 2.77
N ILE A 121 -13.12 -11.94 2.91
CA ILE A 121 -12.14 -11.05 2.31
C ILE A 121 -12.07 -11.25 0.80
N LEU A 122 -11.93 -12.49 0.32
CA LEU A 122 -11.81 -12.81 -1.10
C LEU A 122 -13.03 -12.37 -1.92
N ARG A 123 -14.22 -12.34 -1.31
CA ARG A 123 -15.43 -11.81 -1.96
C ARG A 123 -15.35 -10.32 -2.30
N LYS A 124 -14.57 -9.54 -1.57
CA LYS A 124 -14.45 -8.08 -1.76
C LYS A 124 -13.13 -7.66 -2.38
N ILE A 125 -12.05 -8.40 -2.12
CA ILE A 125 -10.67 -7.97 -2.42
C ILE A 125 -10.42 -7.66 -3.90
N THR A 126 -11.09 -8.36 -4.82
CA THR A 126 -10.90 -8.16 -6.27
C THR A 126 -11.55 -6.89 -6.82
N GLN A 127 -12.57 -6.34 -6.14
CA GLN A 127 -13.20 -5.07 -6.52
C GLN A 127 -12.68 -3.88 -5.72
N ALA A 128 -12.03 -4.13 -4.58
CA ALA A 128 -11.49 -3.08 -3.72
C ALA A 128 -10.43 -2.23 -4.45
N LYS A 129 -10.57 -0.92 -4.33
CA LYS A 129 -9.61 0.10 -4.73
C LYS A 129 -8.59 0.38 -3.64
N ILE A 130 -9.02 0.35 -2.39
CA ILE A 130 -8.14 0.41 -1.23
C ILE A 130 -8.33 -0.86 -0.41
N ILE A 131 -7.22 -1.55 -0.16
CA ILE A 131 -7.15 -2.73 0.70
C ILE A 131 -6.26 -2.39 1.89
N HIS A 132 -6.79 -2.46 3.10
CA HIS A 132 -6.05 -2.30 4.34
C HIS A 132 -6.12 -3.60 5.14
N LEU A 133 -4.95 -4.19 5.41
CA LEU A 133 -4.82 -5.45 6.12
C LEU A 133 -3.94 -5.24 7.36
N ALA A 134 -4.59 -5.15 8.52
CA ALA A 134 -3.95 -5.11 9.82
C ALA A 134 -4.11 -6.47 10.52
N ALA A 135 -3.18 -7.38 10.24
CA ALA A 135 -3.23 -8.77 10.65
C ALA A 135 -1.83 -9.33 10.91
N HIS A 136 -1.76 -10.52 11.50
CA HIS A 136 -0.49 -11.23 11.61
C HIS A 136 0.00 -11.70 10.24
N VAL A 137 1.31 -11.61 10.04
CA VAL A 137 2.01 -12.14 8.87
C VAL A 137 3.04 -13.13 9.36
N ILE A 138 2.99 -14.37 8.89
CA ILE A 138 3.99 -15.38 9.25
C ILE A 138 4.54 -16.06 8.01
N GLU A 139 5.68 -16.72 8.15
CA GLU A 139 6.16 -17.68 7.17
C GLU A 139 5.60 -19.07 7.50
N LEU A 140 4.95 -19.69 6.53
CA LEU A 140 4.38 -21.04 6.62
C LEU A 140 4.77 -21.83 5.38
N ASN A 141 5.40 -23.00 5.55
CA ASN A 141 5.83 -23.88 4.45
C ASN A 141 6.64 -23.15 3.35
N ASN A 142 7.59 -22.31 3.74
CA ASN A 142 8.42 -21.47 2.85
C ASN A 142 7.60 -20.44 2.03
N SER A 143 6.39 -20.09 2.47
CA SER A 143 5.58 -19.02 1.89
C SER A 143 5.07 -18.09 2.98
N ASN A 144 5.10 -16.79 2.72
CA ASN A 144 4.46 -15.83 3.61
C ASN A 144 2.95 -15.95 3.53
N ALA A 145 2.27 -15.81 4.66
CA ALA A 145 0.83 -15.90 4.77
C ALA A 145 0.28 -14.86 5.75
N ILE A 146 -0.91 -14.36 5.44
CA ILE A 146 -1.69 -13.47 6.30
C ILE A 146 -2.65 -14.33 7.12
N ALA A 147 -2.64 -14.14 8.43
CA ALA A 147 -3.51 -14.85 9.35
C ALA A 147 -4.91 -14.20 9.39
N LEU A 148 -5.92 -14.96 9.01
CA LEU A 148 -7.33 -14.58 8.94
C LEU A 148 -8.16 -15.53 9.79
N ALA A 149 -9.41 -15.16 10.09
CA ALA A 149 -10.31 -16.03 10.83
C ALA A 149 -10.61 -17.30 10.02
N PRO A 150 -10.43 -18.50 10.60
CA PRO A 150 -10.82 -19.73 9.92
C PRO A 150 -12.34 -19.82 9.82
N SER A 151 -12.83 -20.57 8.84
CA SER A 151 -14.24 -20.87 8.66
C SER A 151 -14.46 -22.32 8.26
N ASP A 152 -15.71 -22.74 8.06
CA ASP A 152 -16.01 -24.07 7.55
C ASP A 152 -15.49 -24.31 6.12
N ARG A 153 -15.02 -23.26 5.44
CA ARG A 153 -14.58 -23.28 4.02
C ARG A 153 -13.10 -23.02 3.82
N ASP A 154 -12.40 -22.50 4.83
CA ASP A 154 -11.02 -22.07 4.73
C ASP A 154 -10.28 -22.26 6.06
N ASP A 155 -8.96 -22.45 5.98
CA ASP A 155 -8.09 -22.66 7.14
C ASP A 155 -7.62 -21.35 7.79
N GLY A 156 -7.97 -20.21 7.20
CA GLY A 156 -7.63 -18.87 7.65
C GLY A 156 -6.22 -18.42 7.22
N TRP A 157 -5.52 -19.13 6.34
CA TRP A 157 -4.18 -18.75 5.88
C TRP A 157 -4.19 -18.26 4.44
N LEU A 158 -4.24 -16.93 4.25
CA LEU A 158 -4.12 -16.36 2.92
C LEU A 158 -2.64 -16.25 2.52
N SER A 159 -2.16 -17.23 1.73
CA SER A 159 -0.76 -17.30 1.34
C SER A 159 -0.39 -16.32 0.22
N SER A 160 0.89 -15.99 0.10
CA SER A 160 1.45 -15.22 -1.01
C SER A 160 1.18 -15.88 -2.37
N ALA A 161 1.12 -17.22 -2.43
CA ALA A 161 0.79 -17.96 -3.65
C ALA A 161 -0.69 -17.81 -4.03
N ASP A 162 -1.58 -17.70 -3.05
CA ASP A 162 -3.01 -17.49 -3.29
C ASP A 162 -3.28 -16.05 -3.73
N ILE A 163 -2.61 -15.08 -3.08
CA ILE A 163 -2.67 -13.67 -3.48
C ILE A 163 -2.23 -13.50 -4.95
N GLN A 164 -1.14 -14.14 -5.36
CA GLN A 164 -0.63 -14.05 -6.75
C GLN A 164 -1.62 -14.54 -7.81
N LYS A 165 -2.59 -15.40 -7.46
CA LYS A 165 -3.62 -15.89 -8.38
C LYS A 165 -4.79 -14.91 -8.53
N LEU A 166 -4.86 -13.89 -7.68
CA LEU A 166 -5.92 -12.89 -7.72
C LEU A 166 -5.74 -11.94 -8.91
N HIS A 167 -6.85 -11.32 -9.31
CA HIS A 167 -6.88 -10.25 -10.31
C HIS A 167 -7.44 -9.01 -9.62
N LEU A 168 -6.55 -8.21 -9.04
CA LEU A 168 -6.89 -7.04 -8.25
C LEU A 168 -7.06 -5.80 -9.15
N LYS A 169 -7.94 -4.91 -8.71
CA LYS A 169 -8.09 -3.55 -9.26
C LYS A 169 -7.62 -2.49 -8.26
N ALA A 170 -6.83 -2.91 -7.27
CA ALA A 170 -6.47 -2.11 -6.12
C ALA A 170 -5.48 -1.02 -6.52
N ASP A 171 -5.86 0.23 -6.26
CA ASP A 171 -4.98 1.36 -6.43
C ASP A 171 -3.96 1.37 -5.25
N LEU A 172 -4.37 0.94 -4.06
CA LEU A 172 -3.52 0.88 -2.87
C LEU A 172 -3.79 -0.36 -2.02
N VAL A 173 -2.72 -1.05 -1.63
CA VAL A 173 -2.71 -2.05 -0.56
C VAL A 173 -1.86 -1.54 0.60
N VAL A 174 -2.36 -1.62 1.83
CA VAL A 174 -1.61 -1.31 3.05
C VAL A 174 -1.49 -2.57 3.88
N LEU A 175 -0.27 -3.02 4.12
CA LEU A 175 0.07 -4.18 4.94
C LEU A 175 0.65 -3.69 6.26
N ARG A 176 -0.13 -3.77 7.34
CA ARG A 176 0.38 -3.61 8.69
C ARG A 176 0.79 -4.98 9.20
N ALA A 177 2.10 -5.18 9.37
CA ALA A 177 2.65 -6.36 10.01
C ALA A 177 2.90 -6.06 11.50
N GLY A 178 2.27 -6.83 12.38
CA GLY A 178 2.42 -6.74 13.85
C GLY A 178 3.33 -7.83 14.45
N LYS A 179 3.45 -7.91 15.78
CA LYS A 179 4.21 -8.96 16.48
C LYS A 179 3.85 -10.36 16.00
N THR A 180 4.79 -11.07 15.37
CA THR A 180 4.66 -12.52 15.21
C THR A 180 5.04 -13.22 16.51
N ALA A 181 4.20 -14.14 17.00
CA ALA A 181 4.54 -14.94 18.19
C ALA A 181 5.73 -15.90 17.94
N LEU A 182 6.10 -16.11 16.67
CA LEU A 182 7.21 -16.97 16.24
C LEU A 182 8.56 -16.24 16.16
N GLY A 183 8.62 -14.96 16.52
CA GLY A 183 9.81 -14.14 16.40
C GLY A 183 9.96 -13.50 15.01
N LYS A 184 10.58 -12.32 15.00
CA LYS A 184 10.85 -11.38 13.90
C LYS A 184 10.08 -11.65 12.60
N ILE A 185 9.18 -10.71 12.25
CA ILE A 185 8.91 -10.43 10.85
C ILE A 185 10.26 -10.24 10.17
N THR A 186 10.66 -11.15 9.29
CA THR A 186 11.77 -10.89 8.39
C THR A 186 11.28 -9.84 7.40
N GLY A 187 12.08 -8.83 7.09
CA GLY A 187 11.74 -7.86 6.04
C GLY A 187 11.35 -8.59 4.74
N ASP A 188 11.99 -9.73 4.48
CA ASP A 188 11.69 -10.66 3.38
C ASP A 188 10.24 -11.15 3.36
N GLY A 189 9.62 -11.33 4.52
CA GLY A 189 8.25 -11.82 4.63
C GLY A 189 7.22 -10.82 4.08
N VAL A 190 7.33 -9.58 4.55
CA VAL A 190 6.50 -8.46 4.08
C VAL A 190 6.84 -8.07 2.65
N MET A 191 8.12 -8.18 2.24
CA MET A 191 8.52 -7.97 0.85
C MET A 191 7.90 -9.02 -0.07
N GLY A 192 7.86 -10.29 0.35
CA GLY A 192 7.23 -11.37 -0.40
C GLY A 192 5.73 -11.14 -0.61
N LEU A 193 5.01 -10.72 0.43
CA LEU A 193 3.59 -10.35 0.31
C LEU A 193 3.39 -9.11 -0.56
N SER A 194 4.22 -8.07 -0.38
CA SER A 194 4.14 -6.86 -1.20
C SER A 194 4.31 -7.19 -2.69
N ARG A 195 5.28 -8.06 -3.02
CA ARG A 195 5.45 -8.57 -4.39
C ARG A 195 4.24 -9.36 -4.87
N ALA A 196 3.67 -10.23 -4.02
CA ALA A 196 2.47 -11.00 -4.38
C ALA A 196 1.30 -10.08 -4.74
N PHE A 197 1.04 -9.02 -3.97
CA PHE A 197 0.00 -8.04 -4.28
C PHE A 197 0.28 -7.26 -5.56
N MET A 198 1.54 -6.85 -5.80
CA MET A 198 1.92 -6.19 -7.06
C MET A 198 1.70 -7.11 -8.27
N VAL A 199 2.10 -8.39 -8.18
CA VAL A 199 1.86 -9.40 -9.22
C VAL A 199 0.37 -9.62 -9.48
N ALA A 200 -0.44 -9.59 -8.42
CA ALA A 200 -1.89 -9.72 -8.50
C ALA A 200 -2.59 -8.48 -9.10
N GLY A 201 -1.87 -7.39 -9.36
CA GLY A 201 -2.40 -6.19 -10.02
C GLY A 201 -2.62 -4.97 -9.12
N ALA A 202 -2.09 -4.96 -7.89
CA ALA A 202 -2.06 -3.74 -7.09
C ALA A 202 -1.14 -2.68 -7.72
N GLU A 203 -1.58 -1.41 -7.77
CA GLU A 203 -0.79 -0.31 -8.32
C GLU A 203 0.30 0.18 -7.33
N SER A 204 -0.02 0.21 -6.04
CA SER A 204 0.97 0.40 -4.97
C SER A 204 0.69 -0.39 -3.71
N VAL A 205 1.76 -0.67 -2.98
CA VAL A 205 1.75 -1.31 -1.67
C VAL A 205 2.54 -0.47 -0.68
N ILE A 206 1.92 -0.13 0.46
CA ILE A 206 2.60 0.43 1.64
C ILE A 206 2.70 -0.69 2.67
N ALA A 207 3.87 -0.91 3.25
CA ALA A 207 4.04 -1.98 4.22
C ALA A 207 5.01 -1.61 5.35
N SER A 208 4.78 -2.16 6.56
CA SER A 208 5.72 -2.02 7.67
C SER A 208 6.85 -3.05 7.61
N LEU A 209 8.10 -2.60 7.70
CA LEU A 209 9.32 -3.42 7.69
C LEU A 209 9.58 -4.13 9.01
N TRP A 210 9.18 -3.51 10.11
CA TRP A 210 9.35 -4.05 11.45
C TRP A 210 8.11 -3.77 12.31
N GLU A 211 8.12 -4.35 13.49
CA GLU A 211 7.10 -4.13 14.49
C GLU A 211 7.19 -2.72 15.07
N VAL A 212 6.09 -1.99 14.96
CA VAL A 212 5.93 -0.65 15.53
C VAL A 212 5.01 -0.76 16.75
N ASP A 213 5.22 0.09 17.77
CA ASP A 213 4.30 0.20 18.90
C ASP A 213 2.85 0.36 18.42
N ASP A 214 1.93 -0.39 19.03
CA ASP A 214 0.54 -0.46 18.59
C ASP A 214 -0.17 0.90 18.60
N MET A 215 0.16 1.79 19.56
CA MET A 215 -0.44 3.12 19.63
C MET A 215 0.16 4.05 18.57
N ALA A 216 1.48 3.98 18.36
CA ALA A 216 2.14 4.75 17.31
C ALA A 216 1.65 4.36 15.90
N MET A 217 1.55 3.05 15.65
CA MET A 217 1.05 2.49 14.39
C MET A 217 -0.40 2.93 14.13
N SER A 218 -1.29 2.76 15.11
CA SER A 218 -2.69 3.17 14.99
C SER A 218 -2.82 4.67 14.75
N PHE A 219 -2.00 5.48 15.42
CA PHE A 219 -1.95 6.92 15.20
C PHE A 219 -1.48 7.27 13.79
N LEU A 220 -0.41 6.65 13.31
CA LEU A 220 0.13 6.88 11.97
C LEU A 220 -0.88 6.48 10.89
N MET A 221 -1.45 5.28 10.95
CA MET A 221 -2.40 4.80 9.95
C MET A 221 -3.70 5.61 9.94
N THR A 222 -4.21 5.97 11.12
CA THR A 222 -5.39 6.84 11.22
C THR A 222 -5.11 8.21 10.58
N ASN A 223 -3.94 8.81 10.81
CA ASN A 223 -3.59 10.09 10.20
C ASN A 223 -3.27 9.96 8.70
N PHE A 224 -2.69 8.85 8.26
CA PHE A 224 -2.49 8.54 6.84
C PHE A 224 -3.82 8.58 6.10
N TYR A 225 -4.82 7.83 6.57
CA TYR A 225 -6.13 7.80 5.94
C TYR A 225 -6.92 9.10 6.09
N LYS A 226 -6.75 9.85 7.19
CA LYS A 226 -7.32 11.22 7.31
C LYS A 226 -6.72 12.20 6.30
N ASN A 227 -5.44 12.06 5.99
CA ASN A 227 -4.78 12.90 4.99
C ASN A 227 -5.17 12.44 3.59
N LEU A 228 -5.23 11.12 3.35
CA LEU A 228 -5.62 10.53 2.07
C LEU A 228 -7.06 10.89 1.67
N SER A 229 -8.00 10.93 2.63
CA SER A 229 -9.39 11.32 2.36
C SER A 229 -9.55 12.81 1.99
N LYS A 230 -8.54 13.63 2.28
CA LYS A 230 -8.51 15.06 1.90
C LYS A 230 -7.71 15.31 0.63
N ASN A 231 -6.59 14.61 0.48
CA ASN A 231 -5.70 14.68 -0.67
C ASN A 231 -5.35 13.25 -1.11
N PRO A 232 -5.74 12.84 -2.33
CA PRO A 232 -5.55 11.48 -2.83
C PRO A 232 -4.09 11.12 -3.15
N ASP A 233 -3.15 12.08 -3.09
CA ASP A 233 -1.72 11.82 -3.23
C ASP A 233 -1.22 10.95 -2.06
N LYS A 234 -0.88 9.69 -2.37
CA LYS A 234 -0.55 8.67 -1.36
C LYS A 234 0.77 8.99 -0.67
N ALA A 235 1.75 9.50 -1.42
CA ALA A 235 3.05 9.87 -0.89
C ALA A 235 2.96 11.07 0.05
N ASP A 236 2.23 12.13 -0.34
CA ASP A 236 2.02 13.30 0.51
C ASP A 236 1.21 12.94 1.77
N ALA A 237 0.18 12.10 1.64
CA ALA A 237 -0.60 11.63 2.78
C ALA A 237 0.25 10.83 3.79
N LEU A 238 1.09 9.90 3.30
CA LEU A 238 1.98 9.11 4.15
C LEU A 238 3.05 9.98 4.81
N ARG A 239 3.67 10.88 4.05
CA ARG A 239 4.67 11.82 4.57
C ARG A 239 4.11 12.69 5.69
N LYS A 240 2.91 13.25 5.51
CA LYS A 240 2.24 14.04 6.56
C LYS A 240 1.98 13.22 7.81
N ALA A 241 1.49 11.99 7.65
CA ALA A 241 1.24 11.09 8.78
C ALA A 241 2.52 10.72 9.54
N ILE A 242 3.63 10.45 8.83
CA ILE A 242 4.94 10.19 9.45
C ILE A 242 5.40 11.42 10.24
N LEU A 243 5.32 12.63 9.66
CA LEU A 243 5.74 13.87 10.34
C LEU A 243 4.89 14.19 11.58
N GLU A 244 3.59 13.91 11.53
CA GLU A 244 2.69 14.03 12.69
C GLU A 244 3.02 13.00 13.77
N THR A 245 3.33 11.76 13.36
CA THR A 245 3.69 10.67 14.28
C THR A 245 5.02 10.98 14.96
N MET A 246 6.04 11.44 14.22
CA MET A 246 7.35 11.83 14.75
C MET A 246 7.25 12.91 15.85
N LYS A 247 6.29 13.84 15.73
CA LYS A 247 6.06 14.88 16.77
C LYS A 247 5.51 14.30 18.06
N LYS A 248 4.72 13.22 17.99
CA LYS A 248 4.04 12.60 19.13
C LYS A 248 4.84 11.43 19.73
N TYR A 249 5.52 10.67 18.87
CA TYR A 249 6.34 9.50 19.16
C TYR A 249 7.75 9.76 18.61
N PRO A 250 8.67 10.27 19.45
CA PRO A 250 9.96 10.77 18.96
C PRO A 250 10.93 9.66 18.53
N ASN A 251 10.71 8.41 18.96
CA ASN A 251 11.60 7.31 18.65
C ASN A 251 11.44 6.90 17.18
N PRO A 252 12.53 6.83 16.38
CA PRO A 252 12.45 6.45 14.96
C PRO A 252 11.82 5.08 14.71
N GLU A 253 11.93 4.15 15.64
CA GLU A 253 11.29 2.83 15.56
C GLU A 253 9.78 2.93 15.40
N ASP A 254 9.16 4.03 15.88
CA ASP A 254 7.71 4.25 15.88
C ASP A 254 7.15 4.79 14.55
N TRP A 255 8.00 5.26 13.63
CA TRP A 255 7.54 5.96 12.40
C TRP A 255 8.40 5.73 11.16
N ALA A 256 9.64 5.27 11.29
CA ALA A 256 10.54 5.04 10.15
C ALA A 256 10.35 3.67 9.49
N GLY A 257 9.50 2.82 10.07
CA GLY A 257 9.35 1.42 9.69
C GLY A 257 8.50 1.16 8.46
N PHE A 258 8.28 2.12 7.57
CA PHE A 258 7.39 1.93 6.42
C PHE A 258 8.13 2.09 5.11
N ILE A 259 7.77 1.24 4.17
CA ILE A 259 8.15 1.40 2.76
C ILE A 259 6.91 1.54 1.89
N SER A 260 7.14 2.07 0.70
CA SER A 260 6.13 2.14 -0.33
C SER A 260 6.72 1.65 -1.66
N ILE A 261 5.98 0.82 -2.36
CA ILE A 261 6.35 0.20 -3.64
C ILE A 261 5.23 0.50 -4.64
N GLY A 262 5.58 0.89 -5.86
CA GLY A 262 4.61 1.14 -6.94
C GLY A 262 4.36 2.62 -7.21
N LEU A 263 3.23 2.93 -7.86
CA LEU A 263 2.85 4.31 -8.19
C LEU A 263 2.10 4.94 -7.03
N LEU A 264 2.64 6.06 -6.52
CA LEU A 264 2.12 6.82 -5.38
C LEU A 264 1.46 8.13 -5.82
#